data_AF-A0A0G0M7H5-F1
#
_entry.id   AF-A0A0G0M7H5-F1
#
_cell.length_a   1.000
_cell.length_b   1.000
_cell.length_c   1.000
_cell.angle_alpha   90.00
_cell.angle_beta   90.00
_cell.angle_gamma   90.00
#
_symmetry.space_group_name_H-M   'P 1'
#
loop_
_entity.id
_entity.type
_entity.pdbx_description
1 polymer ?
#
loop_
_entity_poly.entity_id
_entity_poly.type
_entity_poly.pdbx_seq_one_letter_code
_entity_poly.pdbx_strand_id
1 'polypeptide(L)'
;MSLKKVSLFYLGIGLLSGLIILNSYFLYLNPSNPILTAKRKMASLSKGEQYIGRLQLWQIYAQAGDWAGAAKLEPQLDLSDYSYYKDSHQPEIVKKNLNQLMTKPNKTPDDWIQLSQYYLLIGNTTKARDALTQAQKLDPVRTDLESLIQLFPLQP
;
A
#
# COMPACT_ATOMS: atom_id res chain seq x y z
N MET A 1 52.88 -15.31 -6.56
CA MET A 1 51.81 -14.35 -6.22
C MET A 1 52.41 -13.31 -5.26
N SER A 2 52.39 -12.01 -5.57
CA SER A 2 53.13 -11.04 -4.73
C SER A 2 52.40 -10.79 -3.41
N LEU A 3 53.15 -10.59 -2.32
CA LEU A 3 52.61 -10.31 -0.98
C LEU A 3 51.59 -9.15 -0.98
N LYS A 4 51.76 -8.17 -1.87
CA LYS A 4 50.82 -7.05 -2.04
C LYS A 4 49.41 -7.51 -2.45
N LYS A 5 49.30 -8.53 -3.32
CA LYS A 5 48.00 -9.06 -3.77
C LYS A 5 47.25 -9.79 -2.64
N VAL A 6 47.99 -10.49 -1.78
CA VAL A 6 47.42 -11.21 -0.62
C VAL A 6 46.90 -10.21 0.42
N SER A 7 47.66 -9.15 0.71
CA SER A 7 47.24 -8.09 1.63
C SER A 7 45.97 -7.34 1.16
N LEU A 8 45.90 -6.99 -0.13
CA LEU A 8 44.71 -6.36 -0.72
C LEU A 8 43.45 -7.24 -0.62
N PHE A 9 43.61 -8.55 -0.79
CA PHE A 9 42.50 -9.49 -0.68
C PHE A 9 41.90 -9.54 0.73
N TYR A 10 42.74 -9.65 1.77
CA TYR A 10 42.27 -9.65 3.16
C TYR A 10 41.66 -8.31 3.57
N LEU A 11 42.20 -7.20 3.07
CA LEU A 11 41.64 -5.87 3.32
C LEU A 11 40.24 -5.75 2.72
N GLY A 12 40.02 -6.28 1.52
CA GLY A 12 38.70 -6.38 0.89
C GLY A 12 37.70 -7.22 1.70
N ILE A 13 38.12 -8.39 2.19
CA ILE A 13 37.28 -9.24 3.06
C ILE A 13 36.94 -8.53 4.36
N GLY A 14 37.91 -7.87 5.01
CA GLY A 14 37.69 -7.12 6.24
C GLY A 14 36.68 -5.99 6.05
N LEU A 15 36.79 -5.24 4.95
CA LEU A 15 35.86 -4.15 4.61
C LEU A 15 34.44 -4.68 4.37
N LEU A 16 34.30 -5.76 3.61
CA LEU A 16 33.01 -6.41 3.35
C LEU A 16 32.38 -6.92 4.66
N SER A 17 33.17 -7.56 5.51
CA SER A 17 32.70 -8.07 6.81
C SER A 17 32.25 -6.93 7.72
N GLY A 18 33.00 -5.82 7.76
CA GLY A 18 32.62 -4.60 8.49
C GLY A 18 31.31 -4.00 7.99
N LEU A 19 31.10 -3.93 6.68
CA LEU A 19 29.84 -3.45 6.09
C LEU A 19 28.65 -4.36 6.43
N ILE A 20 28.84 -5.68 6.44
CA ILE A 20 27.79 -6.64 6.82
C ILE A 20 27.42 -6.45 8.31
N ILE A 21 28.40 -6.33 9.19
CA ILE A 21 28.17 -6.12 10.63
C ILE A 21 27.47 -4.78 10.87
N LEU A 22 27.94 -3.70 10.25
CA LEU A 22 27.35 -2.37 10.40
C LEU A 22 25.90 -2.33 9.90
N ASN A 23 25.63 -2.92 8.73
CA ASN A 23 24.27 -3.04 8.20
C ASN A 23 23.38 -3.87 9.12
N SER A 24 23.88 -4.98 9.66
CA SER A 24 23.15 -5.83 10.61
C SER A 24 22.84 -5.08 11.91
N TYR A 25 23.76 -4.25 12.39
CA TYR A 25 23.58 -3.42 13.58
C TYR A 25 22.49 -2.35 13.38
N PHE A 26 22.50 -1.62 12.26
CA PHE A 26 21.44 -0.65 11.95
C PHE A 26 20.05 -1.29 11.80
N LEU A 27 20.01 -2.51 11.25
CA LEU A 27 18.79 -3.31 11.16
C LEU A 27 18.29 -3.75 12.55
N TYR A 28 19.19 -4.07 13.48
CA TYR A 28 18.82 -4.43 14.85
C TYR A 28 18.24 -3.24 15.63
N LEU A 29 18.80 -2.03 15.45
CA LEU A 29 18.35 -0.84 16.17
C LEU A 29 16.99 -0.28 15.70
N ASN A 30 16.54 -0.60 14.49
CA ASN A 30 15.30 -0.06 13.92
C ASN A 30 14.30 -1.15 13.53
N PRO A 31 13.85 -2.01 14.47
CA PRO A 31 12.92 -3.10 14.17
C PRO A 31 11.53 -2.60 13.74
N SER A 32 11.19 -1.36 14.08
CA SER A 32 9.91 -0.72 13.78
C SER A 32 9.80 -0.18 12.35
N ASN A 33 10.88 -0.13 11.56
CA ASN A 33 10.81 0.36 10.20
C ASN A 33 10.25 -0.73 9.25
N PRO A 34 9.04 -0.55 8.69
CA PRO A 34 8.37 -1.59 7.91
C PRO A 34 9.12 -1.92 6.61
N ILE A 35 9.79 -0.94 6.00
CA ILE A 35 10.59 -1.14 4.77
C ILE A 35 11.81 -2.01 5.07
N LEU A 36 12.52 -1.73 6.18
CA LEU A 36 13.69 -2.52 6.57
C LEU A 36 13.29 -3.96 6.93
N THR A 37 12.16 -4.13 7.61
CA THR A 37 11.60 -5.44 7.94
C THR A 37 11.25 -6.23 6.67
N ALA A 38 10.54 -5.61 5.72
CA ALA A 38 10.23 -6.24 4.43
C ALA A 38 11.50 -6.64 3.66
N LYS A 39 12.49 -5.75 3.57
CA LYS A 39 13.79 -6.03 2.92
C LYS A 39 14.56 -7.16 3.60
N ARG A 40 14.51 -7.27 4.93
CA ARG A 40 15.13 -8.37 5.68
C ARG A 40 14.48 -9.71 5.32
N LYS A 41 13.15 -9.76 5.27
CA LYS A 41 12.42 -10.96 4.84
C LYS A 41 12.74 -11.34 3.39
N MET A 42 12.86 -10.34 2.50
CA MET A 42 13.31 -10.55 1.11
C MET A 42 14.73 -11.12 1.00
N ALA A 43 15.60 -10.87 1.98
CA ALA A 43 16.95 -11.41 2.04
C ALA A 43 17.03 -12.78 2.76
N SER A 44 15.92 -13.29 3.28
CA SER A 44 15.86 -14.60 3.93
C SER A 44 16.18 -15.74 2.96
N LEU A 45 16.70 -16.86 3.46
CA LEU A 45 16.90 -18.08 2.67
C LEU A 45 15.59 -18.82 2.37
N SER A 46 14.55 -18.58 3.18
CA SER A 46 13.22 -19.18 2.97
C SER A 46 12.48 -18.51 1.82
N LYS A 47 12.05 -19.29 0.82
CA LYS A 47 11.24 -18.78 -0.30
C LYS A 47 9.92 -18.13 0.15
N GLY A 48 9.29 -18.67 1.20
CA GLY A 48 8.08 -18.09 1.78
C GLY A 48 8.34 -16.72 2.40
N GLU A 49 9.42 -16.57 3.18
CA GLU A 49 9.80 -15.26 3.73
C GLU A 49 10.18 -14.26 2.64
N GLN A 50 10.88 -14.72 1.60
CA GLN A 50 11.20 -13.88 0.44
C GLN A 50 9.93 -13.32 -0.20
N TYR A 51 8.94 -14.19 -0.41
CA TYR A 51 7.64 -13.83 -0.97
C TYR A 51 6.90 -12.82 -0.08
N ILE A 52 6.77 -13.13 1.23
CA ILE A 52 6.12 -12.25 2.20
C ILE A 52 6.81 -10.87 2.22
N GLY A 53 8.14 -10.83 2.21
CA GLY A 53 8.88 -9.57 2.17
C GLY A 53 8.58 -8.73 0.93
N ARG A 54 8.47 -9.36 -0.24
CA ARG A 54 8.07 -8.65 -1.49
C ARG A 54 6.64 -8.13 -1.42
N LEU A 55 5.71 -8.94 -0.94
CA LEU A 55 4.30 -8.54 -0.81
C LEU A 55 4.16 -7.36 0.17
N GLN A 56 4.86 -7.40 1.30
CA GLN A 56 4.91 -6.29 2.25
C GLN A 56 5.48 -5.02 1.61
N LEU A 57 6.57 -5.14 0.85
CA LEU A 57 7.17 -3.99 0.17
C LEU A 57 6.24 -3.43 -0.92
N TRP A 58 5.53 -4.29 -1.66
CA TRP A 58 4.50 -3.89 -2.62
C TRP A 58 3.40 -3.09 -1.93
N GLN A 59 2.89 -3.57 -0.79
CA GLN A 59 1.86 -2.89 -0.02
C GLN A 59 2.33 -1.52 0.48
N ILE A 60 3.57 -1.43 0.99
CA ILE A 60 4.14 -0.15 1.44
C ILE A 60 4.22 0.86 0.28
N TYR A 61 4.67 0.45 -0.89
CA TYR A 61 4.70 1.32 -2.06
C TYR A 61 3.30 1.76 -2.49
N ALA A 62 2.35 0.83 -2.56
CA ALA A 62 0.96 1.11 -2.92
C ALA A 62 0.29 2.09 -1.94
N GLN A 63 0.48 1.88 -0.63
CA GLN A 63 -0.03 2.76 0.43
C GLN A 63 0.59 4.17 0.39
N ALA A 64 1.85 4.26 -0.02
CA ALA A 64 2.53 5.54 -0.24
C ALA A 64 2.13 6.23 -1.57
N GLY A 65 1.27 5.60 -2.37
CA GLY A 65 0.89 6.08 -3.70
C GLY A 65 1.94 5.84 -4.79
N ASP A 66 3.07 5.17 -4.47
CA ASP A 66 4.10 4.79 -5.43
C ASP A 66 3.72 3.51 -6.19
N TRP A 67 2.68 3.62 -7.01
CA TRP A 67 2.20 2.52 -7.84
C TRP A 67 3.23 2.04 -8.86
N ALA A 68 4.16 2.91 -9.28
CA ALA A 68 5.25 2.54 -10.17
C ALA A 68 6.28 1.64 -9.46
N GLY A 69 6.62 1.95 -8.21
CA GLY A 69 7.43 1.11 -7.33
C GLY A 69 6.77 -0.23 -7.04
N ALA A 70 5.47 -0.21 -6.69
CA ALA A 70 4.68 -1.42 -6.48
C ALA A 70 4.67 -2.31 -7.73
N ALA A 71 4.40 -1.74 -8.92
CA ALA A 71 4.35 -2.47 -10.19
C ALA A 71 5.64 -3.25 -10.52
N LYS A 72 6.80 -2.78 -10.06
CA LYS A 72 8.08 -3.50 -10.26
C LYS A 72 8.15 -4.82 -9.50
N LEU A 73 7.38 -4.99 -8.43
CA LEU A 73 7.36 -6.19 -7.61
C LEU A 73 6.31 -7.21 -8.08
N GLU A 74 5.31 -6.77 -8.84
CA GLU A 74 4.18 -7.58 -9.31
C GLU A 74 4.57 -8.85 -10.09
N PRO A 75 5.60 -8.88 -10.96
CA PRO A 75 5.97 -10.11 -11.68
C PRO A 75 6.43 -11.26 -10.78
N GLN A 76 6.68 -10.98 -9.50
CA GLN A 76 7.18 -11.94 -8.52
C GLN A 76 6.15 -12.27 -7.43
N LEU A 77 4.90 -11.82 -7.62
CA LEU A 77 3.78 -11.99 -6.70
C LEU A 77 2.62 -12.69 -7.42
N ASP A 78 1.84 -13.45 -6.66
CA ASP A 78 0.60 -14.01 -7.18
C ASP A 78 -0.46 -12.91 -7.27
N LEU A 79 -1.14 -12.84 -8.43
CA LEU A 79 -2.13 -11.79 -8.71
C LEU A 79 -3.23 -11.74 -7.64
N SER A 80 -3.64 -12.90 -7.10
CA SER A 80 -4.66 -13.02 -6.05
C SER A 80 -4.33 -12.25 -4.77
N ASP A 81 -3.04 -12.05 -4.48
CA ASP A 81 -2.59 -11.51 -3.20
C ASP A 81 -2.61 -9.98 -3.16
N TYR A 82 -2.71 -9.34 -4.33
CA TYR A 82 -2.66 -7.89 -4.43
C TYR A 82 -3.75 -7.27 -5.33
N SER A 83 -4.41 -8.06 -6.17
CA SER A 83 -5.43 -7.57 -7.12
C SER A 83 -6.56 -6.83 -6.41
N TYR A 84 -7.11 -7.39 -5.33
CA TYR A 84 -8.19 -6.75 -4.57
C TYR A 84 -7.78 -5.36 -4.06
N TYR A 85 -6.58 -5.24 -3.50
CA TYR A 85 -6.08 -3.95 -3.00
C TYR A 85 -5.85 -2.97 -4.14
N LYS A 86 -5.24 -3.43 -5.24
CA LYS A 86 -5.00 -2.63 -6.44
C LYS A 86 -6.30 -2.11 -7.05
N ASP A 87 -7.30 -2.97 -7.21
CA ASP A 87 -8.60 -2.61 -7.78
C ASP A 87 -9.37 -1.60 -6.93
N SER A 88 -9.14 -1.62 -5.62
CA SER A 88 -9.81 -0.72 -4.67
C SER A 88 -9.06 0.58 -4.38
N HIS A 89 -7.74 0.66 -4.65
CA HIS A 89 -6.92 1.82 -4.26
C HIS A 89 -6.14 2.47 -5.41
N GLN A 90 -5.92 1.78 -6.53
CA GLN A 90 -5.15 2.34 -7.64
C GLN A 90 -5.95 3.48 -8.30
N PRO A 91 -5.40 4.72 -8.40
CA PRO A 91 -6.16 5.90 -8.82
C PRO A 91 -6.90 5.75 -10.15
N GLU A 92 -6.27 5.14 -11.14
CA GLU A 92 -6.89 4.93 -12.46
C GLU A 92 -8.07 3.95 -12.41
N ILE A 93 -7.95 2.88 -11.62
CA ILE A 93 -9.02 1.90 -11.44
C ILE A 93 -10.16 2.51 -10.63
N VAL A 94 -9.84 3.21 -9.53
CA VAL A 94 -10.80 3.94 -8.70
C VAL A 94 -11.58 4.94 -9.55
N LYS A 95 -10.90 5.73 -10.39
CA LYS A 95 -11.53 6.71 -11.27
C LYS A 95 -12.43 6.05 -12.31
N LYS A 96 -12.01 4.92 -12.89
CA LYS A 96 -12.83 4.13 -13.80
C LYS A 96 -14.10 3.62 -13.11
N ASN A 97 -13.96 3.00 -11.94
CA ASN A 97 -15.08 2.45 -11.17
C ASN A 97 -16.05 3.56 -10.72
N LEU A 98 -15.51 4.70 -10.27
CA LEU A 98 -16.27 5.90 -9.96
C LEU A 98 -17.13 6.34 -11.15
N ASN A 99 -16.53 6.47 -12.34
CA ASN A 99 -17.26 6.89 -13.54
C ASN A 99 -18.37 5.90 -13.91
N GLN A 100 -18.09 4.60 -13.84
CA GLN A 100 -19.08 3.56 -14.10
C GLN A 100 -20.26 3.68 -13.13
N LEU A 101 -19.97 3.78 -11.83
CA LEU A 101 -20.99 3.86 -10.79
C LEU A 101 -21.80 5.17 -10.90
N MET A 102 -21.16 6.29 -11.26
CA MET A 102 -21.84 7.56 -11.52
C MET A 102 -22.87 7.45 -12.65
N THR A 103 -22.61 6.67 -13.69
CA THR A 103 -23.55 6.46 -14.81
C THR A 103 -24.64 5.42 -14.54
N LYS A 104 -24.56 4.65 -13.45
CA LYS A 104 -25.55 3.62 -13.10
C LYS A 104 -26.91 4.25 -12.80
N PRO A 105 -28.01 3.85 -13.48
CA PRO A 105 -29.36 4.28 -13.12
C PRO A 105 -29.81 3.59 -11.82
N ASN A 106 -30.72 4.22 -11.06
CA ASN A 106 -31.33 3.65 -9.85
C ASN A 106 -30.32 3.09 -8.83
N LYS A 107 -29.41 3.95 -8.36
CA LYS A 107 -28.40 3.60 -7.35
C LYS A 107 -29.03 3.16 -6.03
N THR A 108 -28.57 2.06 -5.48
CA THR A 108 -28.94 1.57 -4.14
C THR A 108 -28.20 2.36 -3.04
N PRO A 109 -28.60 2.24 -1.76
CA PRO A 109 -27.81 2.80 -0.66
C PRO A 109 -26.34 2.36 -0.69
N ASP A 110 -26.07 1.08 -0.97
CA ASP A 110 -24.70 0.55 -1.04
C ASP A 110 -23.90 1.14 -2.22
N ASP A 111 -24.54 1.40 -3.37
CA ASP A 111 -23.90 2.11 -4.49
C ASP A 111 -23.47 3.52 -4.06
N TRP A 112 -24.29 4.23 -3.28
CA TRP A 112 -23.94 5.56 -2.77
C TRP A 112 -22.84 5.53 -1.72
N ILE A 113 -22.81 4.52 -0.85
CA ILE A 113 -21.70 4.29 0.08
C ILE A 113 -20.40 4.05 -0.69
N GLN A 114 -20.45 3.22 -1.73
CA GLN A 114 -19.28 2.93 -2.56
C GLN A 114 -18.80 4.18 -3.33
N LEU A 115 -19.72 5.01 -3.84
CA LEU A 115 -19.37 6.32 -4.43
C LEU A 115 -18.65 7.20 -3.41
N SER A 116 -19.12 7.22 -2.16
CA SER A 116 -18.45 7.98 -1.10
C SER A 116 -17.00 7.53 -0.90
N GLN A 117 -16.78 6.21 -0.80
CA GLN A 117 -15.44 5.63 -0.65
C GLN A 117 -14.52 6.04 -1.81
N TYR A 118 -14.99 5.96 -3.06
CA TYR A 118 -14.20 6.41 -4.21
C TYR A 118 -13.89 7.89 -4.18
N TYR A 119 -14.85 8.74 -3.78
CA TYR A 119 -14.61 10.17 -3.63
C TYR A 119 -13.56 10.48 -2.55
N LEU A 120 -13.53 9.73 -1.44
CA LEU A 120 -12.49 9.87 -0.42
C LEU A 120 -11.12 9.47 -0.93
N LEU A 121 -11.02 8.36 -1.66
CA LEU A 121 -9.76 7.88 -2.22
C LEU A 121 -9.13 8.88 -3.20
N ILE A 122 -9.94 9.70 -3.86
CA ILE A 122 -9.45 10.78 -4.74
C ILE A 122 -9.41 12.16 -4.06
N GLY A 123 -9.61 12.23 -2.74
CA GLY A 123 -9.50 13.46 -1.95
C GLY A 123 -10.68 14.44 -2.08
N ASN A 124 -11.83 14.02 -2.63
CA ASN A 124 -13.02 14.86 -2.77
C ASN A 124 -14.02 14.62 -1.62
N THR A 125 -13.70 15.17 -0.44
CA THR A 125 -14.49 14.97 0.78
C THR A 125 -15.92 15.52 0.70
N THR A 126 -16.14 16.63 -0.02
CA THR A 126 -17.48 17.21 -0.21
C THR A 126 -18.40 16.23 -0.95
N LYS A 127 -17.96 15.71 -2.11
CA LYS A 127 -18.76 14.73 -2.86
C LYS A 127 -18.91 13.41 -2.13
N ALA A 128 -17.92 13.02 -1.34
CA ALA A 128 -18.02 11.83 -0.50
C ALA A 128 -19.15 11.96 0.53
N ARG A 129 -19.26 13.13 1.18
CA ARG A 129 -20.33 13.43 2.11
C ARG A 129 -21.69 13.51 1.42
N ASP A 130 -21.77 14.14 0.25
CA ASP A 130 -23.00 14.21 -0.53
C ASP A 130 -23.51 12.82 -0.87
N ALA A 131 -22.61 11.91 -1.29
CA ALA A 131 -22.95 10.53 -1.58
C ALA A 131 -23.50 9.79 -0.34
N LEU A 132 -22.87 9.93 0.83
CA LEU A 132 -23.41 9.34 2.08
C LEU A 132 -24.77 9.92 2.45
N THR A 133 -24.98 11.21 2.22
CA THR A 133 -26.28 11.86 2.46
C THR A 133 -27.36 11.28 1.55
N GLN A 134 -27.03 10.94 0.29
CA GLN A 134 -27.96 10.23 -0.59
C GLN A 134 -28.22 8.79 -0.12
N ALA A 135 -27.20 8.08 0.37
CA ALA A 135 -27.38 6.75 0.96
C ALA A 135 -28.35 6.80 2.15
N GLN A 136 -28.16 7.75 3.08
CA GLN A 136 -29.01 7.91 4.26
C GLN A 136 -30.45 8.28 3.92
N LYS A 137 -30.67 9.08 2.87
CA LYS A 137 -32.03 9.39 2.39
C LYS A 137 -32.77 8.15 1.88
N LEU A 138 -32.06 7.22 1.25
CA LEU A 138 -32.62 5.98 0.72
C LEU A 138 -32.80 4.91 1.81
N ASP A 139 -31.96 4.90 2.84
CA ASP A 139 -32.04 4.00 3.99
C ASP A 139 -31.84 4.75 5.32
N PRO A 140 -32.90 5.41 5.85
CA PRO A 140 -32.81 6.22 7.06
C PRO A 140 -32.61 5.42 8.34
N VAL A 141 -32.88 4.11 8.32
CA VAL A 141 -32.80 3.24 9.51
C VAL A 141 -31.35 2.86 9.82
N ARG A 142 -30.46 2.99 8.82
CA ARG A 142 -29.06 2.63 8.90
C ARG A 142 -28.23 3.68 9.65
N THR A 143 -28.08 3.48 10.95
CA THR A 143 -27.48 4.44 11.90
C THR A 143 -25.98 4.67 11.72
N ASP A 144 -25.25 3.73 11.10
CA ASP A 144 -23.82 3.89 10.80
C ASP A 144 -23.55 5.02 9.81
N LEU A 145 -24.50 5.31 8.91
CA LEU A 145 -24.36 6.41 7.93
C LEU A 145 -24.29 7.78 8.61
N GLU A 146 -25.05 7.99 9.68
CA GLU A 146 -25.02 9.26 10.42
C GLU A 146 -23.63 9.49 11.03
N SER A 147 -23.08 8.46 11.66
CA SER A 147 -21.73 8.50 12.23
C SER A 147 -20.68 8.79 11.17
N LEU A 148 -20.78 8.14 10.00
CA LEU A 148 -19.86 8.37 8.89
C LEU A 148 -19.95 9.80 8.35
N ILE A 149 -21.15 10.36 8.19
CA ILE A 149 -21.35 11.74 7.70
C ILE A 149 -20.70 12.77 8.64
N GLN A 150 -20.79 12.55 9.96
CA GLN A 150 -20.22 13.45 10.97
C GLN A 150 -18.69 13.52 10.92
N LEU A 151 -18.01 12.49 10.38
CA LEU A 151 -16.56 12.49 10.20
C LEU A 151 -16.08 13.47 9.10
N PHE A 152 -16.99 13.99 8.28
CA PHE A 152 -16.67 14.94 7.20
C PHE A 152 -17.17 16.34 7.57
N PRO A 153 -16.40 17.17 8.31
CA PRO A 153 -16.83 18.51 8.69
C PRO A 153 -17.15 19.35 7.43
N LEU A 154 -18.15 20.23 7.55
CA LEU A 154 -18.43 21.20 6.49
C LEU A 154 -17.17 22.06 6.33
N GLN A 155 -16.54 22.01 5.16
CA GLN A 155 -15.57 23.04 4.83
C GLN A 155 -16.35 24.35 4.64
N PRO A 156 -15.97 25.43 5.33
CA PRO A 156 -16.65 26.71 5.26
C PRO A 156 -16.58 27.33 3.86
#